data_AF-A0A7J7PLX4-F1
#
_entry.id   AF-A0A7J7PLX4-F1
#
_cell.length_a   1.000
_cell.length_b   1.000
_cell.length_c   1.000
_cell.angle_alpha   90.00
_cell.angle_beta   90.00
_cell.angle_gamma   90.00
#
_symmetry.space_group_name_H-M   'P 1'
#
loop_
_entity.id
_entity.type
_entity.pdbx_description
1 polymer ?
#
loop_
_entity_poly.entity_id
_entity_poly.type
_entity_poly.pdbx_seq_one_letter_code
_entity_poly.pdbx_strand_id
1 'polypeptide(L)'
;MGTSEIRAVYKNFLTQHEAQQLLFIQRGLAVSGYRPHVRSLTLFDLVLAEPRLLPPLVRVRQLVLDAVEEHFDRPCQVFVEHTSLISWSPGASIGWHFDSNRGYLAQRHFSAVLYLNDQGADFMGGTFCFLSGSGPLRIEPSTGTLLLYTAGELNVHQVEPVTAGERATLTMWFSLDQAHQEDAKVLAALSSPAMRGCGLPPTMYQTPDGADIRLAPLQRLGVTLVSQPQLQVPAGPSQEQPQQQQQFKAAQQG
;
A
#
# COMPACT_ATOMS: atom_id res chain seq x y z
N MET A 1 0.43 -0.05 36.94
CA MET A 1 0.55 0.17 35.49
C MET A 1 1.08 -1.11 34.91
N GLY A 2 0.23 -1.90 34.26
CA GLY A 2 0.65 -3.17 33.65
C GLY A 2 1.66 -2.86 32.55
N THR A 3 2.75 -3.61 32.47
CA THR A 3 3.66 -3.55 31.33
C THR A 3 2.86 -3.92 30.09
N SER A 4 2.61 -2.98 29.17
CA SER A 4 2.01 -3.33 27.88
C SER A 4 2.90 -4.36 27.19
N GLU A 5 2.28 -5.36 26.57
CA GLU A 5 3.01 -6.42 25.88
C GLU A 5 3.90 -5.81 24.78
N ILE A 6 5.12 -6.33 24.63
CA ILE A 6 6.10 -5.78 23.68
C ILE A 6 5.78 -6.12 22.22
N ARG A 7 4.76 -6.94 21.98
CA ARG A 7 4.30 -7.41 20.68
C ARG A 7 2.89 -8.01 20.76
N ALA A 8 2.15 -7.99 19.67
CA ALA A 8 0.85 -8.65 19.53
C ALA A 8 0.61 -9.18 18.10
N VAL A 9 -0.27 -10.17 17.99
CA VAL A 9 -0.72 -10.73 16.71
C VAL A 9 -2.24 -10.66 16.65
N TYR A 10 -2.77 -9.97 15.64
CA TYR A 10 -4.20 -9.88 15.37
C TYR A 10 -4.51 -10.67 14.10
N LYS A 11 -5.27 -11.75 14.24
CA LYS A 11 -5.76 -12.53 13.10
C LYS A 11 -7.01 -11.88 12.52
N ASN A 12 -7.22 -12.05 11.21
CA ASN A 12 -8.37 -11.49 10.49
C ASN A 12 -8.52 -9.97 10.67
N PHE A 13 -7.41 -9.25 10.82
CA PHE A 13 -7.37 -7.81 10.98
C PHE A 13 -7.82 -7.08 9.70
N LEU A 14 -7.43 -7.63 8.54
CA LEU A 14 -7.81 -7.11 7.24
C LEU A 14 -8.72 -8.09 6.50
N THR A 15 -9.73 -7.59 5.78
CA THR A 15 -10.54 -8.44 4.92
C THR A 15 -9.77 -8.91 3.69
N GLN A 16 -10.19 -10.04 3.11
CA GLN A 16 -9.59 -10.54 1.87
C GLN A 16 -9.70 -9.53 0.72
N HIS A 17 -10.81 -8.81 0.63
CA HIS A 17 -11.00 -7.79 -0.41
C HIS A 17 -10.02 -6.61 -0.25
N GLU A 18 -9.84 -6.09 0.96
CA GLU A 18 -8.87 -5.02 1.21
C GLU A 18 -7.43 -5.50 0.93
N ALA A 19 -7.09 -6.73 1.31
CA ALA A 19 -5.79 -7.33 0.98
C ALA A 19 -5.56 -7.41 -0.54
N GLN A 20 -6.57 -7.83 -1.30
CA GLN A 20 -6.51 -7.88 -2.76
C GLN A 20 -6.32 -6.50 -3.39
N GLN A 21 -6.95 -5.46 -2.85
CA GLN A 21 -6.75 -4.08 -3.33
C GLN A 21 -5.28 -3.65 -3.13
N LEU A 22 -4.69 -3.92 -1.96
CA LEU A 22 -3.29 -3.60 -1.70
C LEU A 22 -2.33 -4.42 -2.56
N LEU A 23 -2.61 -5.71 -2.77
CA LEU A 23 -1.82 -6.56 -3.69
C LEU A 23 -1.86 -6.04 -5.12
N PHE A 24 -3.03 -5.60 -5.60
CA PHE A 24 -3.17 -5.01 -6.92
C PHE A 24 -2.28 -3.77 -7.07
N ILE A 25 -2.35 -2.85 -6.09
CA ILE A 25 -1.53 -1.63 -6.07
C ILE A 25 -0.04 -1.98 -6.03
N GLN A 26 0.36 -2.90 -5.14
CA GLN A 26 1.74 -3.34 -4.99
C GLN A 26 2.28 -3.95 -6.28
N ARG A 27 1.59 -4.94 -6.86
CA ARG A 27 2.06 -5.62 -8.08
C ARG A 27 2.09 -4.69 -9.29
N GLY A 28 1.14 -3.75 -9.37
CA GLY A 28 0.98 -2.80 -10.45
C GLY A 28 1.97 -1.63 -10.45
N LEU A 29 2.50 -1.24 -9.28
CA LEU A 29 3.33 -0.03 -9.18
C LEU A 29 4.67 -0.21 -8.47
N ALA A 30 4.89 -1.31 -7.74
CA ALA A 30 6.15 -1.49 -7.00
C ALA A 30 7.36 -1.60 -7.92
N VAL A 31 8.44 -0.96 -7.52
CA VAL A 31 9.73 -1.00 -8.20
C VAL A 31 10.70 -1.92 -7.48
N SER A 32 11.76 -2.36 -8.15
CA SER A 32 12.84 -3.11 -7.52
C SER A 32 13.46 -2.26 -6.40
N GLY A 33 13.47 -2.80 -5.18
CA GLY A 33 14.08 -2.16 -4.03
C GLY A 33 15.60 -2.31 -4.03
N TYR A 34 16.24 -1.78 -2.99
CA TYR A 34 17.70 -1.87 -2.83
C TYR A 34 18.19 -3.29 -2.52
N ARG A 35 17.30 -4.18 -2.04
CA ARG A 35 17.63 -5.59 -1.79
C ARG A 35 17.30 -6.43 -3.03
N PRO A 36 18.21 -7.33 -3.45
CA PRO A 36 17.89 -8.31 -4.48
C PRO A 36 16.60 -9.08 -4.13
N HIS A 37 15.79 -9.37 -5.15
CA HIS A 37 14.53 -10.10 -5.01
C HIS A 37 13.46 -9.44 -4.14
N VAL A 38 13.61 -8.14 -3.82
CA VAL A 38 12.61 -7.36 -3.09
C VAL A 38 12.09 -6.24 -3.97
N ARG A 39 10.76 -6.09 -4.03
CA ARG A 39 10.11 -4.93 -4.63
C ARG A 39 9.41 -4.13 -3.55
N SER A 40 9.40 -2.81 -3.69
CA SER A 40 8.76 -1.91 -2.73
C SER A 40 7.98 -0.82 -3.45
N LEU A 41 6.86 -0.44 -2.84
CA LEU A 41 6.10 0.75 -3.19
C LEU A 41 5.86 1.54 -1.91
N THR A 42 6.60 2.63 -1.71
CA THR A 42 6.36 3.52 -0.58
C THR A 42 5.08 4.31 -0.81
N LEU A 43 4.51 4.85 0.27
CA LEU A 43 3.38 5.79 0.18
C LEU A 43 3.71 6.97 -0.74
N PHE A 44 4.96 7.45 -0.70
CA PHE A 44 5.43 8.52 -1.56
C PHE A 44 5.48 8.10 -3.03
N ASP A 45 6.00 6.91 -3.35
CA ASP A 45 6.03 6.39 -4.73
C ASP A 45 4.63 6.29 -5.33
N LEU A 46 3.65 5.83 -4.54
CA LEU A 46 2.25 5.74 -4.96
C LEU A 46 1.67 7.12 -5.27
N VAL A 47 1.92 8.12 -4.42
CA VAL A 47 1.47 9.50 -4.63
C VAL A 47 2.03 10.08 -5.93
N LEU A 48 3.28 9.78 -6.24
CA LEU A 48 3.95 10.29 -7.44
C LEU A 48 3.47 9.58 -8.71
N ALA A 49 3.30 8.26 -8.65
CA ALA A 49 2.91 7.45 -9.79
C ALA A 49 1.41 7.58 -10.10
N GLU A 50 0.55 7.37 -9.10
CA GLU A 50 -0.89 7.33 -9.30
C GLU A 50 -1.67 7.62 -7.99
N PRO A 51 -1.93 8.90 -7.66
CA PRO A 51 -2.60 9.27 -6.42
C PRO A 51 -4.07 8.82 -6.37
N ARG A 52 -4.71 8.45 -7.49
CA ARG A 52 -6.08 7.91 -7.47
C ARG A 52 -6.17 6.55 -6.79
N LEU A 53 -5.06 5.82 -6.71
CA LEU A 53 -4.97 4.52 -6.04
C LEU A 53 -4.58 4.63 -4.56
N LEU A 54 -4.43 5.84 -4.04
CA LEU A 54 -4.08 6.11 -2.64
C LEU A 54 -5.13 5.67 -1.59
N PRO A 55 -6.46 5.83 -1.82
CA PRO A 55 -7.45 5.64 -0.76
C PRO A 55 -7.44 4.26 -0.06
N PRO A 56 -7.31 3.11 -0.77
CA PRO A 56 -7.22 1.81 -0.11
C PRO A 56 -6.04 1.71 0.86
N LEU A 57 -4.87 2.21 0.45
CA LEU A 57 -3.67 2.20 1.30
C LEU A 57 -3.83 3.10 2.52
N VAL A 58 -4.34 4.33 2.34
CA VAL A 58 -4.54 5.28 3.46
C VAL A 58 -5.54 4.74 4.48
N ARG A 59 -6.62 4.09 4.04
CA ARG A 59 -7.58 3.45 4.94
C ARG A 59 -6.92 2.38 5.79
N VAL A 60 -6.22 1.42 5.17
CA VAL A 60 -5.58 0.31 5.91
C VAL A 60 -4.47 0.83 6.81
N ARG A 61 -3.70 1.81 6.34
CA ARG A 61 -2.69 2.51 7.12
C ARG A 61 -3.27 3.11 8.41
N GLN A 62 -4.44 3.77 8.33
CA GLN A 62 -5.09 4.33 9.52
C GLN A 62 -5.50 3.24 10.50
N LEU A 63 -6.10 2.14 10.03
CA LEU A 63 -6.47 1.01 10.89
C LEU A 63 -5.25 0.46 11.64
N VAL A 64 -4.11 0.31 10.95
CA VAL A 64 -2.88 -0.18 11.57
C VAL A 64 -2.35 0.83 12.60
N LEU A 65 -2.41 2.13 12.33
CA LEU A 65 -2.05 3.17 13.30
C LEU A 65 -2.91 3.08 14.55
N ASP A 66 -4.23 3.00 14.40
CA ASP A 66 -5.18 2.88 15.52
C ASP A 66 -4.85 1.65 16.39
N ALA A 67 -4.54 0.52 15.76
CA ALA A 67 -4.15 -0.71 16.47
C ALA A 67 -2.82 -0.58 17.22
N VAL A 68 -1.86 0.18 16.68
CA VAL A 68 -0.58 0.49 17.34
C VAL A 68 -0.81 1.40 18.55
N GLU A 69 -1.60 2.45 18.39
CA GLU A 69 -1.94 3.37 19.47
C GLU A 69 -2.67 2.68 20.62
N GLU A 70 -3.66 1.83 20.29
CA GLU A 70 -4.41 1.05 21.27
C GLU A 70 -3.51 0.04 22.00
N HIS A 71 -2.73 -0.75 21.26
CA HIS A 71 -1.92 -1.81 21.85
C HIS A 71 -0.83 -1.26 22.78
N PHE A 72 -0.14 -0.19 22.38
CA PHE A 72 0.95 0.38 23.16
C PHE A 72 0.52 1.46 24.17
N ASP A 73 -0.79 1.71 24.31
CA ASP A 73 -1.37 2.73 25.19
C ASP A 73 -0.81 4.14 24.90
N ARG A 74 -0.85 4.52 23.61
CA ARG A 74 -0.32 5.78 23.08
C ARG A 74 -1.32 6.50 22.16
N PRO A 75 -2.56 6.77 22.63
CA PRO A 75 -3.56 7.43 21.80
C PRO A 75 -3.07 8.82 21.33
N CYS A 76 -3.18 9.06 20.03
CA CYS A 76 -2.78 10.29 19.33
C CYS A 76 -1.33 10.75 19.60
N GLN A 77 -0.46 9.84 20.01
CA GLN A 77 0.95 10.10 20.33
C GLN A 77 1.90 9.38 19.37
N VAL A 78 1.36 8.61 18.42
CA VAL A 78 2.14 7.80 17.50
C VAL A 78 2.11 8.43 16.12
N PHE A 79 3.28 8.67 15.56
CA PHE A 79 3.45 9.24 14.22
C PHE A 79 3.99 8.17 13.28
N VAL A 80 3.37 8.03 12.12
CA VAL A 80 3.84 7.08 11.11
C VAL A 80 5.11 7.64 10.47
N GLU A 81 6.23 6.94 10.67
CA GLU A 81 7.54 7.31 10.14
C GLU A 81 7.70 6.87 8.68
N HIS A 82 7.10 5.72 8.34
CA HIS A 82 7.22 5.15 7.01
C HIS A 82 6.12 4.12 6.72
N THR A 83 5.54 4.17 5.53
CA THR A 83 4.59 3.18 5.00
C THR A 83 5.05 2.61 3.66
N SER A 84 5.11 1.29 3.53
CA SER A 84 5.49 0.63 2.28
C SER A 84 4.80 -0.71 2.06
N LEU A 85 4.34 -0.94 0.82
CA LEU A 85 3.92 -2.25 0.33
C LEU A 85 5.16 -2.96 -0.23
N ILE A 86 5.53 -4.07 0.39
CA ILE A 86 6.79 -4.78 0.09
C ILE A 86 6.48 -6.21 -0.36
N SER A 87 7.10 -6.65 -1.46
CA SER A 87 7.06 -8.04 -1.89
C SER A 87 8.45 -8.67 -1.96
N TRP A 88 8.52 -9.95 -1.57
CA TRP A 88 9.75 -10.73 -1.44
C TRP A 88 9.62 -11.97 -2.31
N SER A 89 10.44 -12.07 -3.35
CA SER A 89 10.50 -13.21 -4.28
C SER A 89 11.52 -14.26 -3.81
N PRO A 90 11.61 -15.45 -4.46
CA PRO A 90 12.51 -16.51 -4.02
C PRO A 90 13.96 -16.03 -3.91
N GLY A 91 14.63 -16.42 -2.81
CA GLY A 91 15.97 -15.97 -2.44
C GLY A 91 16.01 -14.74 -1.52
N ALA A 92 14.93 -13.95 -1.45
CA ALA A 92 14.86 -12.83 -0.52
C ALA A 92 14.82 -13.31 0.94
N SER A 93 15.65 -12.70 1.79
CA SER A 93 15.71 -12.93 3.24
C SER A 93 16.30 -11.72 3.97
N ILE A 94 16.11 -11.67 5.28
CA ILE A 94 16.81 -10.72 6.15
C ILE A 94 17.18 -11.44 7.45
N GLY A 95 18.46 -11.36 7.81
CA GLY A 95 18.96 -11.97 9.05
C GLY A 95 18.50 -11.25 10.30
N TRP A 96 18.93 -11.76 11.45
CA TRP A 96 18.59 -11.21 12.76
C TRP A 96 18.93 -9.73 12.90
N HIS A 97 17.93 -8.92 13.24
CA HIS A 97 18.03 -7.48 13.48
C HIS A 97 16.88 -6.99 14.35
N PHE A 98 16.97 -5.76 14.85
CA PHE A 98 15.84 -5.01 15.38
C PHE A 98 15.74 -3.68 14.60
N ASP A 99 14.56 -3.08 14.58
CA ASP A 99 14.24 -2.00 13.63
C ASP A 99 14.90 -0.66 13.96
N SER A 100 15.30 -0.43 15.21
CA SER A 100 16.03 0.77 15.65
C SER A 100 17.55 0.58 15.80
N ASN A 101 18.13 -0.42 15.12
CA ASN A 101 19.53 -0.83 15.31
C ASN A 101 20.62 0.04 14.65
N ARG A 102 20.24 1.12 13.96
CA ARG A 102 21.17 2.08 13.33
C ARG A 102 20.83 3.50 13.76
N GLY A 103 21.82 4.41 13.76
CA GLY A 103 21.60 5.81 14.16
C GLY A 103 20.50 6.52 13.36
N TYR A 104 20.39 6.25 12.05
CA TYR A 104 19.35 6.83 11.20
C TYR A 104 17.98 6.13 11.30
N LEU A 105 17.88 5.07 12.12
CA LEU A 105 16.65 4.32 12.40
C LEU A 105 16.24 4.42 13.88
N ALA A 106 17.05 5.06 14.71
CA ALA A 106 16.89 5.11 16.16
C ALA A 106 15.58 5.78 16.60
N GLN A 107 14.98 6.60 15.73
CA GLN A 107 13.68 7.24 15.93
C GLN A 107 12.49 6.28 15.94
N ARG A 108 12.68 5.01 15.52
CA ARG A 108 11.61 4.01 15.44
C ARG A 108 11.32 3.46 16.82
N HIS A 109 10.06 3.56 17.23
CA HIS A 109 9.56 3.07 18.51
C HIS A 109 8.73 1.79 18.33
N PHE A 110 7.93 1.72 17.27
CA PHE A 110 7.07 0.59 16.97
C PHE A 110 7.17 0.19 15.50
N SER A 111 6.80 -1.05 15.22
CA SER A 111 6.76 -1.64 13.90
C SER A 111 5.47 -2.44 13.72
N ALA A 112 4.97 -2.47 12.49
CA ALA A 112 3.84 -3.27 12.08
C ALA A 112 4.13 -4.00 10.76
N VAL A 113 3.74 -5.28 10.71
CA VAL A 113 3.77 -6.11 9.51
C VAL A 113 2.38 -6.69 9.32
N LEU A 114 1.70 -6.30 8.25
CA LEU A 114 0.40 -6.82 7.86
C LEU A 114 0.54 -7.69 6.62
N TYR A 115 0.18 -8.97 6.75
CA TYR A 115 0.26 -9.94 5.67
C TYR A 115 -0.87 -9.75 4.65
N LEU A 116 -0.53 -9.78 3.37
CA LEU A 116 -1.48 -9.55 2.27
C LEU A 116 -1.81 -10.83 1.50
N ASN A 117 -1.06 -11.91 1.73
CA ASN A 117 -1.23 -13.21 1.08
C ASN A 117 -0.76 -14.36 2.00
N ASP A 118 -1.05 -15.60 1.62
CA ASP A 118 -0.95 -16.76 2.52
C ASP A 118 0.32 -17.59 2.30
N GLN A 119 1.04 -17.93 3.38
CA GLN A 119 2.11 -18.92 3.34
C GLN A 119 1.50 -20.31 3.14
N GLY A 120 2.10 -21.12 2.27
CA GLY A 120 1.59 -22.46 1.91
C GLY A 120 0.65 -22.45 0.70
N ALA A 121 0.03 -21.32 0.37
CA ALA A 121 -0.84 -21.17 -0.79
C ALA A 121 -0.22 -20.25 -1.86
N ASP A 122 0.20 -19.04 -1.48
CA ASP A 122 0.73 -18.04 -2.42
C ASP A 122 2.26 -17.99 -2.43
N PHE A 123 2.91 -18.37 -1.33
CA PHE A 123 4.36 -18.43 -1.20
C PHE A 123 4.83 -19.51 -0.21
N MET A 124 6.09 -19.92 -0.33
CA MET A 124 6.76 -20.88 0.56
C MET A 124 8.01 -20.25 1.19
N GLY A 125 8.39 -20.71 2.39
CA GLY A 125 9.45 -20.06 3.17
C GLY A 125 9.02 -18.65 3.62
N GLY A 126 9.95 -17.71 3.83
CA GLY A 126 9.57 -16.33 4.17
C GLY A 126 8.98 -16.15 5.58
N THR A 127 9.20 -17.12 6.47
CA THR A 127 8.67 -17.11 7.83
C THR A 127 9.29 -15.98 8.64
N PHE A 128 8.47 -15.20 9.33
CA PHE A 128 8.95 -14.18 10.27
C PHE A 128 9.25 -14.85 11.62
N CYS A 129 10.43 -14.60 12.18
CA CYS A 129 10.87 -15.23 13.41
C CYS A 129 11.37 -14.18 14.39
N PHE A 130 10.89 -14.19 15.64
CA PHE A 130 11.51 -13.47 16.75
C PHE A 130 12.55 -14.34 17.43
N LEU A 131 13.63 -13.71 17.88
CA LEU A 131 14.61 -14.32 18.75
C LEU A 131 13.97 -14.52 20.13
N SER A 132 14.11 -15.73 20.68
CA SER A 132 13.57 -16.09 21.99
C SER A 132 14.49 -17.10 22.66
N GLY A 133 14.51 -17.12 24.00
CA GLY A 133 15.41 -17.96 24.79
C GLY A 133 15.20 -19.46 24.60
N SER A 134 13.99 -19.90 24.22
CA SER A 134 13.66 -21.30 23.93
C SER A 134 13.84 -21.69 22.46
N GLY A 135 14.43 -20.82 21.65
CA GLY A 135 14.53 -20.95 20.18
C GLY A 135 13.61 -19.96 19.45
N PRO A 136 13.77 -19.81 18.12
CA PRO A 136 13.01 -18.83 17.33
C PRO A 136 11.49 -18.99 17.46
N LEU A 137 10.81 -17.92 17.86
CA LEU A 137 9.36 -17.84 17.85
C LEU A 137 8.90 -17.50 16.43
N ARG A 138 8.30 -18.46 15.74
CA ARG A 138 7.80 -18.32 14.37
C ARG A 138 6.39 -17.74 14.37
N ILE A 139 6.15 -16.78 13.49
CA ILE A 139 4.84 -16.21 13.23
C ILE A 139 4.34 -16.78 11.91
N GLU A 140 3.19 -17.45 11.95
CA GLU A 140 2.52 -17.98 10.76
C GLU A 140 1.92 -16.83 9.93
N PRO A 141 2.42 -16.60 8.71
CA PRO A 141 1.85 -15.65 7.78
C PRO A 141 0.50 -16.14 7.24
N SER A 142 -0.54 -15.32 7.41
CA SER A 142 -1.80 -15.52 6.71
C SER A 142 -2.41 -14.17 6.35
N THR A 143 -3.12 -14.10 5.22
CA THR A 143 -3.78 -12.90 4.72
C THR A 143 -4.57 -12.21 5.84
N GLY A 144 -4.33 -10.92 6.01
CA GLY A 144 -4.98 -10.12 7.04
C GLY A 144 -4.49 -10.36 8.46
N THR A 145 -3.39 -11.08 8.67
CA THR A 145 -2.73 -11.15 9.98
C THR A 145 -1.85 -9.92 10.18
N LEU A 146 -2.12 -9.17 11.25
CA LEU A 146 -1.31 -8.03 11.69
C LEU A 146 -0.38 -8.47 12.82
N LEU A 147 0.92 -8.20 12.66
CA LEU A 147 1.93 -8.36 13.68
C LEU A 147 2.42 -6.97 14.12
N LEU A 148 2.30 -6.66 15.41
CA LEU A 148 2.80 -5.43 16.03
C LEU A 148 3.92 -5.76 17.01
N TYR A 149 4.94 -4.90 17.10
CA TYR A 149 6.03 -5.07 18.05
C TYR A 149 6.79 -3.76 18.28
N THR A 150 7.46 -3.63 19.44
CA THR A 150 8.39 -2.52 19.67
C THR A 150 9.63 -2.68 18.80
N ALA A 151 10.16 -1.58 18.27
CA ALA A 151 11.26 -1.59 17.30
C ALA A 151 12.65 -1.92 17.90
N GLY A 152 12.75 -1.97 19.23
CA GLY A 152 14.00 -2.12 19.97
C GLY A 152 14.51 -3.56 20.12
N GLU A 153 15.60 -3.70 20.87
CA GLU A 153 16.35 -4.94 21.07
C GLU A 153 15.56 -6.09 21.73
N LEU A 154 14.42 -5.81 22.37
CA LEU A 154 13.54 -6.85 22.92
C LEU A 154 12.82 -7.65 21.82
N ASN A 155 12.82 -7.15 20.58
CA ASN A 155 12.18 -7.78 19.42
C ASN A 155 13.19 -7.96 18.28
N VAL A 156 14.35 -8.55 18.57
CA VAL A 156 15.24 -9.05 17.51
C VAL A 156 14.49 -10.08 16.67
N HIS A 157 14.50 -9.92 15.36
CA HIS A 157 13.74 -10.75 14.43
C HIS A 157 14.46 -10.95 13.09
N GLN A 158 13.98 -11.89 12.30
CA GLN A 158 14.45 -12.20 10.96
C GLN A 158 13.29 -12.62 10.06
N VAL A 159 13.54 -12.65 8.75
CA VAL A 159 12.66 -13.32 7.78
C VAL A 159 13.48 -14.41 7.08
N GLU A 160 13.07 -15.66 7.26
CA GLU A 160 13.67 -16.81 6.60
C GLU A 160 13.56 -16.68 5.07
N PRO A 161 14.42 -17.34 4.26
CA PRO A 161 14.35 -17.23 2.81
C PRO A 161 12.99 -17.61 2.24
N VAL A 162 12.48 -16.78 1.33
CA VAL A 162 11.37 -17.18 0.45
C VAL A 162 11.90 -18.23 -0.52
N THR A 163 11.20 -19.35 -0.67
CA THR A 163 11.63 -20.47 -1.51
C THR A 163 10.78 -20.64 -2.77
N ALA A 164 9.52 -20.18 -2.74
CA ALA A 164 8.63 -20.15 -3.89
C ALA A 164 7.57 -19.05 -3.74
N GLY A 165 6.99 -18.61 -4.85
CA GLY A 165 5.97 -17.56 -4.86
C GLY A 165 6.51 -16.19 -4.44
N GLU A 166 5.62 -15.29 -4.03
CA GLU A 166 5.95 -13.93 -3.64
C GLU A 166 5.27 -13.58 -2.31
N ARG A 167 6.04 -13.34 -1.24
CA ARG A 167 5.51 -12.92 0.07
C ARG A 167 5.25 -11.41 0.03
N ALA A 168 4.00 -10.99 0.24
CA ALA A 168 3.59 -9.58 0.19
C ALA A 168 3.07 -9.09 1.54
N THR A 169 3.58 -7.93 1.97
CA THR A 169 3.19 -7.30 3.24
C THR A 169 3.04 -5.80 3.09
N LEU A 170 2.13 -5.21 3.88
CA LEU A 170 2.24 -3.82 4.27
C LEU A 170 3.16 -3.74 5.49
N THR A 171 4.22 -2.95 5.40
CA THR A 171 5.17 -2.73 6.49
C THR A 171 5.16 -1.26 6.88
N MET A 172 5.02 -1.00 8.18
CA MET A 172 4.96 0.35 8.73
C MET A 172 5.89 0.47 9.93
N TRP A 173 6.51 1.63 10.06
CA TRP A 173 7.30 2.01 11.23
C TRP A 173 6.76 3.31 11.83
N PHE A 174 6.91 3.45 13.14
CA PHE A 174 6.29 4.52 13.90
C PHE A 174 7.30 5.18 14.84
N SER A 175 7.12 6.47 15.08
CA SER A 175 7.89 7.27 16.04
C SER A 175 6.98 7.93 17.06
N LEU A 176 7.51 8.21 18.24
CA LEU A 176 6.89 9.12 19.21
C LEU A 176 7.32 10.59 19.00
N ASP A 177 8.21 10.84 18.05
CA ASP A 177 8.63 12.19 17.66
C ASP A 177 7.97 12.58 16.33
N GLN A 178 7.14 13.62 16.39
CA GLN A 178 6.40 14.16 15.25
C GLN A 178 7.32 14.63 14.12
N ALA A 179 8.56 15.02 14.41
CA ALA A 179 9.51 15.47 13.39
C ALA A 179 9.81 14.38 12.34
N HIS A 180 9.56 13.12 12.67
CA HIS A 180 9.79 11.97 11.80
C HIS A 180 8.55 11.52 11.00
N GLN A 181 7.40 12.18 11.12
CA GLN A 181 6.19 11.78 10.39
C GLN A 181 6.35 11.91 8.87
N GLU A 182 5.84 10.94 8.10
CA GLU A 182 5.91 10.96 6.63
C GLU A 182 4.84 11.87 5.99
N ASP A 183 3.76 12.17 6.70
CA ASP A 183 2.56 12.85 6.16
C ASP A 183 2.85 14.22 5.57
N ALA A 184 3.74 15.00 6.18
CA ALA A 184 4.12 16.31 5.67
C ALA A 184 4.69 16.24 4.24
N LYS A 185 5.48 15.19 3.94
CA LYS A 185 6.06 14.97 2.61
C LYS A 185 4.99 14.56 1.61
N VAL A 186 4.06 13.70 2.02
CA VAL A 186 2.94 13.22 1.20
C VAL A 186 2.00 14.37 0.82
N LEU A 187 1.61 15.19 1.80
CA LEU A 187 0.74 16.35 1.58
C LEU A 187 1.38 17.39 0.67
N ALA A 188 2.69 17.64 0.82
CA ALA A 188 3.43 18.52 -0.07
C ALA A 188 3.45 18.00 -1.53
N ALA A 189 3.62 16.69 -1.72
CA ALA A 189 3.60 16.07 -3.06
C ALA A 189 2.20 16.08 -3.70
N LEU A 190 1.15 15.87 -2.91
CA LEU A 190 -0.24 15.96 -3.40
C LEU A 190 -0.63 17.39 -3.79
N SER A 191 -0.14 18.38 -3.05
CA SER A 191 -0.50 19.79 -3.25
C SER A 191 0.24 20.46 -4.41
N SER A 192 1.33 19.86 -4.91
CA SER A 192 2.14 20.44 -5.97
C SER A 192 2.31 19.46 -7.15
N PRO A 193 1.68 19.72 -8.30
CA PRO A 193 1.92 18.94 -9.52
C PRO A 193 3.40 18.91 -9.92
N ALA A 194 4.18 19.95 -9.61
CA ALA A 194 5.61 20.00 -9.86
C ALA A 194 6.42 19.01 -9.00
N MET A 195 5.91 18.64 -7.81
CA MET A 195 6.54 17.64 -6.96
C MET A 195 6.26 16.20 -7.41
N ARG A 196 5.31 15.96 -8.33
CA ARG A 196 5.10 14.62 -8.92
C ARG A 196 6.32 14.08 -9.67
N GLY A 197 7.23 14.98 -10.09
CA GLY A 197 8.51 14.62 -10.68
C GLY A 197 9.66 14.52 -9.67
N CYS A 198 9.44 14.65 -8.36
CA CYS A 198 10.53 14.79 -7.38
C CYS A 198 11.54 15.91 -7.71
N GLY A 199 11.10 16.97 -8.39
CA GLY A 199 11.98 18.02 -8.92
C GLY A 199 12.74 17.63 -10.20
N LEU A 200 12.54 16.42 -10.72
CA LEU A 200 13.01 16.01 -12.05
C LEU A 200 12.00 16.44 -13.14
N PRO A 201 12.47 16.75 -14.35
CA PRO A 201 11.59 17.13 -15.45
C PRO A 201 10.69 15.97 -15.87
N PRO A 202 9.47 16.24 -16.38
CA PRO A 202 8.55 15.21 -16.88
C PRO A 202 9.19 14.25 -17.88
N THR A 203 10.15 14.73 -18.68
CA THR A 203 10.91 13.94 -19.67
C THR A 203 11.72 12.79 -19.07
N MET A 204 11.97 12.76 -17.76
CA MET A 204 12.59 11.60 -17.09
C MET A 204 11.61 10.45 -16.81
N TYR A 205 10.31 10.75 -16.78
CA TYR A 205 9.26 9.78 -16.48
C TYR A 205 8.34 9.53 -17.67
N GLN A 206 8.41 10.37 -18.70
CA GLN A 206 7.58 10.27 -19.89
C GLN A 206 8.40 9.76 -21.06
N THR A 207 7.86 8.77 -21.76
CA THR A 207 8.35 8.36 -23.08
C THR A 207 8.09 9.47 -24.12
N PRO A 208 8.71 9.43 -25.31
CA PRO A 208 8.51 10.46 -26.35
C PRO A 208 7.05 10.64 -26.82
N ASP A 209 6.23 9.59 -26.69
CA ASP A 209 4.78 9.58 -26.95
C ASP A 209 3.94 10.05 -25.75
N GLY A 210 4.58 10.47 -24.66
CA GLY A 210 3.94 11.05 -23.48
C GLY A 210 3.45 10.03 -22.44
N ALA A 211 3.75 8.74 -22.60
CA ALA A 211 3.35 7.72 -21.63
C ALA A 211 4.23 7.77 -20.38
N ASP A 212 3.62 7.74 -19.20
CA ASP A 212 4.34 7.70 -17.93
C ASP A 212 4.87 6.28 -17.66
N ILE A 213 6.20 6.12 -17.64
CA ILE A 213 6.88 4.83 -17.46
C ILE A 213 6.50 4.16 -16.13
N ARG A 214 6.08 4.94 -15.12
CA ARG A 214 5.66 4.41 -13.82
C ARG A 214 4.33 3.66 -13.91
N LEU A 215 3.52 3.98 -14.91
CA LEU A 215 2.24 3.32 -15.20
C LEU A 215 2.38 2.14 -16.16
N ALA A 216 3.57 1.93 -16.75
CA ALA A 216 3.81 0.86 -17.71
C ALA A 216 3.39 -0.55 -17.21
N PRO A 217 3.57 -0.94 -15.93
CA PRO A 217 3.09 -2.24 -15.48
C PRO A 217 1.56 -2.36 -15.47
N LEU A 218 0.83 -1.30 -15.11
CA LEU A 218 -0.65 -1.28 -15.18
C LEU A 218 -1.12 -1.38 -16.64
N GLN A 219 -0.47 -0.65 -17.55
CA GLN A 219 -0.79 -0.70 -18.99
C GLN A 219 -0.58 -2.09 -19.58
N ARG A 220 0.49 -2.81 -19.18
CA ARG A 220 0.72 -4.20 -19.61
C ARG A 220 -0.35 -5.18 -19.11
N LEU A 221 -1.02 -4.86 -18.00
CA LEU A 221 -2.15 -5.62 -17.48
C LEU A 221 -3.48 -5.26 -18.18
N GLY A 222 -3.45 -4.35 -19.17
CA GLY A 222 -4.66 -3.85 -19.84
C GLY A 222 -5.51 -2.95 -18.94
N VAL A 223 -4.97 -2.47 -17.82
CA VAL A 223 -5.69 -1.61 -16.89
C VAL A 223 -5.55 -0.16 -17.35
N THR A 224 -6.70 0.48 -17.59
CA THR A 224 -6.78 1.93 -17.82
C THR A 224 -7.55 2.58 -16.68
N LEU A 225 -6.92 3.52 -16.00
CA LEU A 225 -7.56 4.29 -14.94
C LEU A 225 -8.30 5.49 -15.54
N VAL A 226 -9.62 5.41 -15.54
CA VAL A 226 -10.50 6.48 -16.02
C VAL A 226 -11.08 7.27 -14.85
N SER A 227 -11.08 8.59 -14.97
CA SER A 227 -11.84 9.45 -14.06
C SER A 227 -13.30 9.45 -14.53
N GLN A 228 -14.28 9.48 -13.62
CA GLN A 228 -15.72 9.45 -13.97
C GLN A 228 -16.16 10.38 -15.13
N PRO A 229 -15.58 11.59 -15.35
CA PRO A 229 -15.92 12.43 -16.50
C PRO A 229 -15.61 11.80 -17.87
N GLN A 230 -14.74 10.79 -17.94
CA GLN A 230 -14.29 10.12 -19.18
C GLN A 230 -15.13 8.88 -19.53
N LEU A 231 -16.05 8.47 -18.66
CA LEU A 231 -16.97 7.34 -18.89
C LEU A 231 -18.28 7.74 -19.58
N GLN A 232 -18.34 8.92 -20.22
CA GLN A 232 -19.46 9.24 -21.11
C GLN A 232 -19.47 8.24 -22.28
N VAL A 233 -20.30 7.21 -22.12
CA VAL A 233 -20.70 6.29 -23.17
C VAL A 233 -21.18 7.15 -24.36
N PRO A 234 -20.75 6.89 -25.61
CA PRO A 234 -21.29 7.60 -26.74
C PRO A 234 -22.81 7.45 -26.72
N ALA A 235 -23.53 8.58 -26.72
CA ALA A 235 -24.98 8.57 -26.78
C ALA A 235 -25.41 7.72 -27.98
N GLY A 236 -26.12 6.62 -27.70
CA GLY A 236 -26.74 5.81 -28.75
C GLY A 236 -27.67 6.70 -29.60
N PRO A 237 -27.97 6.30 -30.85
CA PRO A 237 -28.67 7.16 -31.78
C PRO A 237 -30.00 7.61 -31.19
N SER A 238 -30.21 8.92 -31.15
CA SER A 238 -31.43 9.56 -30.70
C SER A 238 -32.63 8.92 -31.38
N GLN A 239 -33.56 8.37 -30.59
CA GLN A 239 -34.85 7.95 -31.12
C GLN A 239 -35.56 9.19 -31.67
N GLU A 240 -35.74 9.26 -32.98
CA GLU A 240 -36.61 10.23 -33.62
C GLU A 240 -38.03 10.06 -33.07
N GLN A 241 -38.56 11.12 -32.46
CA GLN A 241 -39.99 11.20 -32.14
C GLN A 241 -40.78 11.42 -33.44
N PRO A 242 -41.87 10.68 -33.68
CA PRO A 242 -42.64 10.85 -34.91
C PRO A 242 -43.47 12.13 -34.86
N GLN A 243 -43.04 13.14 -35.62
CA GLN A 243 -43.89 14.27 -36.01
C GLN A 243 -44.84 13.83 -37.13
N GLN A 244 -46.04 13.36 -36.80
CA GLN A 244 -47.17 13.37 -37.74
C GLN A 244 -48.51 13.13 -37.05
N GLN A 245 -49.06 14.17 -36.41
CA GLN A 245 -50.51 14.24 -36.16
C GLN A 245 -50.97 15.68 -35.91
N GLN A 246 -50.77 16.58 -36.89
CA GLN A 246 -51.43 17.89 -36.89
C GLN A 246 -51.73 18.43 -38.30
N GLN A 247 -52.08 17.54 -39.25
CA GLN A 247 -52.66 17.92 -40.54
C GLN A 247 -53.97 17.19 -40.79
N PHE A 248 -54.97 17.39 -39.91
CA PHE A 248 -56.38 17.10 -40.23
C PHE A 248 -57.30 18.01 -39.39
N LYS A 249 -57.15 19.33 -39.50
CA LYS A 249 -58.14 20.30 -38.96
C LYS A 249 -58.21 21.63 -39.74
N ALA A 250 -57.92 21.62 -41.04
CA ALA A 250 -58.06 22.79 -41.92
C ALA A 250 -58.75 22.47 -43.26
N ALA A 251 -59.71 21.53 -43.26
CA ALA A 251 -60.54 21.22 -44.42
C ALA A 251 -61.98 20.82 -44.00
N GLN A 252 -62.59 21.60 -43.12
CA GLN A 252 -64.06 21.59 -42.86
C GLN A 252 -64.55 22.99 -42.44
N GLN A 253 -64.11 24.02 -43.15
CA GLN A 253 -64.85 25.28 -43.28
C GLN A 253 -64.70 25.73 -44.74
N GLY A 254 -65.76 25.49 -45.52
CA GLY A 254 -65.83 25.65 -46.97
C GLY A 254 -66.92 24.77 -47.51
#